data_AF-X7ZDT6-F1
#
_entry.id   AF-X7ZDT6-F1
#
_cell.length_a   1.000
_cell.length_b   1.000
_cell.length_c   1.000
_cell.angle_alpha   90.00
_cell.angle_beta   90.00
_cell.angle_gamma   90.00
#
_symmetry.space_group_name_H-M   'P 1'
#
loop_
_entity.id
_entity.type
_entity.pdbx_description
1 polymer ?
#
loop_
_entity_poly.entity_id
_entity_poly.type
_entity_poly.pdbx_seq_one_letter_code
_entity_poly.pdbx_strand_id
1 'polypeptide(L)'
;MGKSYRMAPTPAAAPVRKPRARKRPKGAPTHVRSWPLRPLPTQCREIGIRFFTGVRVYNAVLGEFIARSRAVKSDLAWAAARELPHRSPGERQIRRTAVRTVEQAHGFTLDAAQSFASSLRKSWVREHLPAQETQSLGRGRLMRCASGTSARRASRDSNP
;
A
#
# COMPACT_ATOMS: atom_id res chain seq x y z
N MET A 1 34.13 -30.05 -43.57
CA MET A 1 32.95 -30.17 -42.67
C MET A 1 33.43 -30.10 -41.22
N GLY A 2 33.28 -28.96 -40.54
CA GLY A 2 33.60 -28.83 -39.12
C GLY A 2 32.37 -28.33 -38.37
N LYS A 3 31.72 -29.18 -37.58
CA LYS A 3 30.50 -28.87 -36.83
C LYS A 3 30.88 -28.00 -35.62
N SER A 4 30.42 -26.75 -35.60
CA SER A 4 30.53 -25.87 -34.44
C SER A 4 29.52 -26.30 -33.37
N TYR A 5 30.00 -26.79 -32.23
CA TYR A 5 29.15 -27.07 -31.07
C TYR A 5 28.76 -25.75 -30.41
N ARG A 6 27.54 -25.29 -30.66
CA ARG A 6 26.90 -24.18 -29.93
C ARG A 6 26.49 -24.71 -28.56
N MET A 7 27.27 -24.39 -27.52
CA MET A 7 26.91 -24.73 -26.14
C MET A 7 25.60 -24.06 -25.75
N ALA A 8 24.63 -24.83 -25.25
CA ALA A 8 23.39 -24.30 -24.69
C ALA A 8 23.68 -23.49 -23.42
N PRO A 9 22.96 -22.39 -23.14
CA PRO A 9 23.17 -21.62 -21.93
C PRO A 9 22.77 -22.44 -20.71
N THR A 10 23.73 -22.67 -19.81
CA THR A 10 23.52 -23.27 -18.48
C THR A 10 22.37 -22.56 -17.77
N PRO A 11 21.35 -23.29 -17.25
CA PRO A 11 20.28 -22.66 -16.51
C PRO A 11 20.84 -21.98 -15.26
N ALA A 12 20.72 -20.66 -15.20
CA ALA A 12 21.17 -19.86 -14.06
C ALA A 12 20.46 -20.36 -12.79
N ALA A 13 21.23 -20.92 -11.86
CA ALA A 13 20.73 -21.36 -10.58
C ALA A 13 19.99 -20.21 -9.88
N ALA A 14 18.74 -20.46 -9.47
CA ALA A 14 17.95 -19.48 -8.73
C ALA A 14 18.73 -19.02 -7.48
N PRO A 15 18.78 -17.72 -7.16
CA PRO A 15 19.55 -17.23 -6.03
C PRO A 15 18.98 -17.79 -4.73
N VAL A 16 19.72 -18.71 -4.11
CA VAL A 16 19.44 -19.21 -2.76
C VAL A 16 19.52 -18.02 -1.81
N ARG A 17 18.36 -17.52 -1.37
CA ARG A 17 18.27 -16.44 -0.39
C ARG A 17 18.81 -16.95 0.95
N LYS A 18 20.09 -16.70 1.21
CA LYS A 18 20.68 -16.92 2.54
C LYS A 18 19.82 -16.18 3.58
N PRO A 19 19.36 -16.84 4.66
CA PRO A 19 18.62 -16.14 5.70
C PRO A 19 19.50 -15.03 6.25
N ARG A 20 19.01 -13.77 6.20
CA ARG A 20 19.75 -12.65 6.79
C ARG A 20 19.96 -12.96 8.27
N ALA A 21 21.23 -13.04 8.66
CA ALA A 21 21.61 -13.18 10.06
C ALA A 21 20.90 -12.09 10.88
N ARG A 22 20.23 -12.49 11.95
CA ARG A 22 19.56 -11.52 12.83
C ARG A 22 20.65 -10.65 13.46
N LYS A 23 20.53 -9.32 13.34
CA LYS A 23 21.44 -8.35 14.01
C LYS A 23 21.47 -8.51 15.53
N ARG A 24 20.49 -9.22 16.13
CA ARG A 24 20.37 -9.40 17.57
C ARG A 24 20.03 -10.86 17.92
N PRO A 25 20.69 -11.46 18.93
CA PRO A 25 20.37 -12.82 19.39
C PRO A 25 18.93 -12.91 19.92
N LYS A 26 18.29 -14.05 19.70
CA LYS A 26 16.91 -14.32 20.13
C LYS A 26 16.89 -14.35 21.66
N GLY A 27 16.16 -13.41 22.29
CA GLY A 27 16.04 -13.32 23.75
C GLY A 27 16.84 -12.21 24.42
N ALA A 28 17.57 -11.37 23.67
CA ALA A 28 18.24 -10.22 24.26
C ALA A 28 17.22 -9.23 24.88
N PRO A 29 17.42 -8.74 26.13
CA PRO A 29 16.47 -7.88 26.82
C PRO A 29 16.31 -6.56 26.07
N THR A 30 15.11 -6.29 25.57
CA THR A 30 14.81 -5.03 24.86
C THR A 30 14.46 -3.98 25.91
N HIS A 31 15.38 -3.05 26.18
CA HIS A 31 15.08 -1.93 27.07
C HIS A 31 14.20 -0.92 26.34
N VAL A 32 12.91 -0.88 26.68
CA VAL A 32 11.98 0.11 26.14
C VAL A 32 11.92 1.26 27.14
N ARG A 33 12.44 2.43 26.78
CA ARG A 33 12.22 3.67 27.54
C ARG A 33 11.12 4.49 26.85
N SER A 34 10.11 4.86 27.62
CA SER A 34 9.11 5.86 27.23
C SER A 34 9.52 7.24 27.76
N TRP A 35 9.58 8.23 26.89
CA TRP A 35 9.78 9.63 27.27
C TRP A 35 8.48 10.40 27.05
N PRO A 36 7.91 11.06 28.08
CA PRO A 36 6.73 11.88 27.90
C PRO A 36 7.12 13.13 27.09
N LEU A 37 6.45 13.34 25.96
CA LEU A 37 6.53 14.60 25.25
C LEU A 37 5.79 15.66 26.07
N ARG A 38 6.48 16.71 26.50
CA ARG A 38 5.89 17.89 27.18
C ARG A 38 5.99 19.11 26.26
N PRO A 39 5.14 19.18 25.21
CA PRO A 39 5.14 20.31 24.30
C PRO A 39 4.66 21.60 24.98
N LEU A 40 5.22 22.73 24.56
CA LEU A 40 4.70 24.05 24.94
C LEU A 40 3.32 24.28 24.30
N PRO A 41 2.49 25.20 24.83
CA PRO A 41 1.17 25.50 24.25
C PRO A 41 1.20 25.86 22.75
N THR A 42 2.23 26.56 22.29
CA THR A 42 2.43 26.87 20.87
C THR A 42 2.69 25.61 20.03
N GLN A 43 3.52 24.70 20.53
CA GLN A 43 3.78 23.41 19.91
C GLN A 43 2.53 22.52 19.89
N CYS A 44 1.72 22.53 20.96
CA CYS A 44 0.42 21.84 20.97
C CYS A 44 -0.50 22.32 19.85
N ARG A 45 -0.56 23.64 19.63
CA ARG A 45 -1.35 24.23 18.55
C ARG A 45 -0.84 23.80 17.18
N GLU A 46 0.48 23.87 16.94
CA GLU A 46 1.08 23.41 15.69
C GLU A 46 0.81 21.92 15.43
N ILE A 47 1.03 21.08 16.44
CA ILE A 47 0.76 19.64 16.39
C ILE A 47 -0.71 19.39 16.02
N GLY A 48 -1.64 20.09 16.69
CA GLY A 48 -3.07 20.01 16.41
C GLY A 48 -3.42 20.37 14.97
N ILE A 49 -2.86 21.47 14.45
CA ILE A 49 -3.08 21.90 13.06
C ILE A 49 -2.56 20.85 12.08
N ARG A 50 -1.38 20.27 12.34
CA ARG A 50 -0.79 19.22 11.48
C ARG A 50 -1.67 17.97 11.45
N PHE A 51 -2.12 17.49 12.60
CA PHE A 51 -3.01 16.33 12.68
C PHE A 51 -4.35 16.60 11.99
N PHE A 52 -4.96 17.75 12.24
CA PHE A 52 -6.21 18.13 11.61
C PHE A 52 -6.08 18.19 10.08
N THR A 53 -5.01 18.82 9.59
CA THR A 53 -4.70 18.87 8.16
C THR A 53 -4.50 17.48 7.57
N GLY A 54 -3.73 16.63 8.27
CA GLY A 54 -3.50 15.23 7.89
C GLY A 54 -4.80 14.43 7.80
N VAL A 55 -5.72 14.59 8.76
CA VAL A 55 -7.04 13.94 8.75
C VAL A 55 -7.88 14.42 7.57
N ARG A 56 -7.85 15.71 7.22
CA ARG A 56 -8.58 16.22 6.05
C ARG A 56 -8.03 15.67 4.75
N VAL A 57 -6.72 15.66 4.57
CA VAL A 57 -6.06 15.05 3.40
C VAL A 57 -6.38 13.56 3.34
N TYR A 58 -6.29 12.85 4.46
CA TYR A 58 -6.67 11.45 4.58
C TYR A 58 -8.11 11.21 4.11
N ASN A 59 -9.07 12.00 4.60
CA ASN A 59 -10.48 11.88 4.26
C ASN A 59 -10.78 12.23 2.79
N ALA A 60 -10.07 13.19 2.21
CA ALA A 60 -10.21 13.56 0.80
C ALA A 60 -9.70 12.42 -0.11
N VAL A 61 -8.51 11.89 0.18
CA VAL A 61 -8.02 10.66 -0.48
C VAL A 61 -9.02 9.53 -0.25
N LEU A 62 -9.62 9.45 0.96
CA LEU A 62 -10.70 8.52 1.34
C LEU A 62 -11.87 8.49 0.38
N GLY A 63 -12.52 9.63 0.21
CA GLY A 63 -13.64 9.76 -0.71
C GLY A 63 -13.27 9.35 -2.13
N GLU A 64 -12.17 9.88 -2.67
CA GLU A 64 -11.76 9.68 -4.05
C GLU A 64 -11.56 8.19 -4.40
N PHE A 65 -10.82 7.46 -3.58
CA PHE A 65 -10.55 6.05 -3.87
C PHE A 65 -11.73 5.13 -3.57
N ILE A 66 -12.70 5.56 -2.74
CA ILE A 66 -13.98 4.85 -2.65
C ILE A 66 -14.73 5.01 -3.98
N ALA A 67 -14.81 6.22 -4.52
CA ALA A 67 -15.44 6.48 -5.81
C ALA A 67 -14.77 5.69 -6.95
N ARG A 68 -13.44 5.74 -7.07
CA ARG A 68 -12.68 4.93 -8.05
C ARG A 68 -12.88 3.43 -7.87
N SER A 69 -12.95 2.94 -6.63
CA SER A 69 -13.22 1.51 -6.39
C SER A 69 -14.61 1.09 -6.84
N ARG A 70 -15.61 2.00 -6.79
CA ARG A 70 -16.95 1.74 -7.30
C ARG A 70 -16.93 1.72 -8.83
N ALA A 71 -16.23 2.66 -9.46
CA ALA A 71 -16.05 2.72 -10.92
C ALA A 71 -15.38 1.44 -11.48
N VAL A 72 -14.31 0.97 -10.82
CA VAL A 72 -13.67 -0.31 -11.16
C VAL A 72 -14.66 -1.47 -11.06
N LYS A 73 -15.45 -1.53 -9.98
CA LYS A 73 -16.39 -2.64 -9.76
C LYS A 73 -17.59 -2.65 -10.69
N SER A 74 -18.00 -1.48 -11.21
CA SER A 74 -19.07 -1.37 -12.20
C SER A 74 -18.62 -1.72 -13.61
N ASP A 75 -17.31 -1.85 -13.86
CA ASP A 75 -16.78 -2.18 -15.18
C ASP A 75 -17.04 -3.65 -15.55
N LEU A 76 -17.49 -3.89 -16.78
CA LEU A 76 -17.68 -5.23 -17.33
C LEU A 76 -16.35 -6.00 -17.43
N ALA A 77 -15.25 -5.30 -17.72
CA ALA A 77 -13.91 -5.90 -17.78
C ALA A 77 -13.46 -6.41 -16.40
N TRP A 78 -13.91 -5.76 -15.31
CA TRP A 78 -13.69 -6.23 -13.95
C TRP A 78 -14.46 -7.51 -13.66
N ALA A 79 -15.73 -7.58 -14.08
CA ALA A 79 -16.55 -8.78 -13.94
C ALA A 79 -15.93 -9.96 -14.71
N ALA A 80 -15.57 -9.76 -15.98
CA ALA A 80 -14.90 -10.76 -16.81
C ALA A 80 -13.57 -11.23 -16.19
N ALA A 81 -12.76 -10.31 -15.66
CA ALA A 81 -11.51 -10.67 -14.99
C ALA A 81 -11.73 -11.51 -13.73
N ARG A 82 -12.88 -11.37 -13.04
CA ARG A 82 -13.21 -12.17 -11.85
C ARG A 82 -13.67 -13.59 -12.19
N GLU A 83 -14.26 -13.79 -13.36
CA GLU A 83 -14.71 -15.10 -13.85
C GLU A 83 -13.54 -15.99 -14.29
N LEU A 84 -12.36 -15.41 -14.49
CA LEU A 84 -11.17 -16.16 -14.87
C LEU A 84 -10.82 -17.25 -13.82
N PRO A 85 -10.40 -18.45 -14.29
CA PRO A 85 -9.99 -19.54 -13.41
C PRO A 85 -8.79 -19.15 -12.54
N HIS A 86 -8.63 -19.84 -11.41
CA HIS A 86 -7.63 -19.50 -10.39
C HIS A 86 -7.02 -20.73 -9.69
N ARG A 87 -7.18 -21.92 -10.30
CA ARG A 87 -6.74 -23.18 -9.70
C ARG A 87 -5.23 -23.34 -9.85
N SER A 88 -4.68 -23.02 -11.02
CA SER A 88 -3.23 -23.10 -11.25
C SER A 88 -2.50 -21.78 -10.94
N PRO A 89 -1.18 -21.81 -10.65
CA PRO A 89 -0.38 -20.60 -10.49
C PRO A 89 -0.38 -19.69 -11.73
N GLY A 90 -0.39 -20.27 -12.93
CA GLY A 90 -0.44 -19.54 -14.20
C GLY A 90 -1.76 -18.80 -14.41
N GLU A 91 -2.88 -19.49 -14.17
CA GLU A 91 -4.22 -18.88 -14.20
C GLU A 91 -4.36 -17.75 -13.18
N ARG A 92 -3.84 -17.93 -11.95
CA ARG A 92 -3.81 -16.86 -10.94
C ARG A 92 -3.05 -15.63 -11.42
N GLN A 93 -1.96 -15.83 -12.15
CA GLN A 93 -1.19 -14.72 -12.70
C GLN A 93 -1.97 -14.00 -13.80
N ILE A 94 -2.59 -14.73 -14.73
CA ILE A 94 -3.42 -14.16 -15.80
C ILE A 94 -4.56 -13.32 -15.19
N ARG A 95 -5.29 -13.88 -14.22
CA ARG A 95 -6.35 -13.16 -13.51
C ARG A 95 -5.83 -11.90 -12.80
N ARG A 96 -4.69 -11.99 -12.10
CA ARG A 96 -4.09 -10.81 -11.44
C ARG A 96 -3.71 -9.72 -12.43
N THR A 97 -3.19 -10.09 -13.59
CA THR A 97 -2.83 -9.15 -14.64
C THR A 97 -4.08 -8.48 -15.21
N ALA A 98 -5.14 -9.24 -15.52
CA ALA A 98 -6.41 -8.70 -16.02
C ALA A 98 -7.10 -7.76 -15.01
N VAL A 99 -7.07 -8.11 -13.72
CA VAL A 99 -7.54 -7.24 -12.64
C VAL A 99 -6.72 -5.95 -12.57
N ARG A 100 -5.39 -6.05 -12.62
CA ARG A 100 -4.48 -4.89 -12.57
C ARG A 100 -4.65 -3.95 -13.75
N THR A 101 -4.91 -4.46 -14.96
CA THR A 101 -5.14 -3.61 -16.13
C THR A 101 -6.39 -2.75 -15.96
N VAL A 102 -7.46 -3.32 -15.39
CA VAL A 102 -8.68 -2.55 -15.08
C VAL A 102 -8.43 -1.55 -13.96
N GLU A 103 -7.73 -1.94 -12.89
CA GLU A 103 -7.34 -1.01 -11.81
C GLU A 103 -6.50 0.16 -12.34
N GLN A 104 -5.58 -0.09 -13.28
CA GLN A 104 -4.76 0.95 -13.92
C GLN A 104 -5.59 1.89 -14.79
N ALA A 105 -6.52 1.37 -15.60
CA ALA A 105 -7.40 2.16 -16.45
C ALA A 105 -8.24 3.17 -15.64
N HIS A 106 -8.71 2.76 -14.46
CA HIS A 106 -9.50 3.62 -13.55
C HIS A 106 -8.65 4.41 -12.54
N GLY A 107 -7.32 4.37 -12.66
CA GLY A 107 -6.42 5.08 -11.74
C GLY A 107 -6.54 4.61 -10.28
N PHE A 108 -6.92 3.36 -10.04
CA PHE A 108 -6.96 2.70 -8.74
C PHE A 108 -5.61 2.04 -8.42
N THR A 109 -4.54 2.83 -8.50
CA THR A 109 -3.17 2.36 -8.24
C THR A 109 -2.55 3.08 -7.06
N LEU A 110 -1.46 2.50 -6.53
CA LEU A 110 -0.72 3.09 -5.42
C LEU A 110 -0.16 4.46 -5.81
N ASP A 111 0.47 4.53 -6.97
CA ASP A 111 1.10 5.74 -7.48
C ASP A 111 0.06 6.82 -7.76
N ALA A 112 -1.12 6.44 -8.29
CA ALA A 112 -2.23 7.37 -8.44
C ALA A 112 -2.70 7.93 -7.08
N ALA A 113 -2.69 7.13 -6.01
CA ALA A 113 -3.06 7.58 -4.66
C ALA A 113 -2.04 8.57 -4.08
N GLN A 114 -0.74 8.29 -4.27
CA GLN A 114 0.34 9.16 -3.84
C GLN A 114 0.37 10.48 -4.62
N SER A 115 0.15 10.41 -5.94
CA SER A 115 0.06 11.58 -6.81
C SER A 115 -1.16 12.43 -6.48
N PHE A 116 -2.33 11.81 -6.26
CA PHE A 116 -3.52 12.53 -5.82
C PHE A 116 -3.31 13.20 -4.46
N ALA A 117 -2.78 12.48 -3.48
CA ALA A 117 -2.45 13.06 -2.17
C ALA A 117 -1.47 14.24 -2.31
N SER A 118 -0.44 14.11 -3.14
CA SER A 118 0.52 15.19 -3.41
C SER A 118 -0.15 16.39 -4.07
N SER A 119 -1.13 16.17 -4.96
CA SER A 119 -1.90 17.23 -5.63
C SER A 119 -2.77 18.06 -4.66
N LEU A 120 -3.16 17.47 -3.52
CA LEU A 120 -3.92 18.16 -2.47
C LEU A 120 -3.05 19.13 -1.65
N ARG A 121 -1.72 19.08 -1.77
CA ARG A 121 -0.79 19.99 -1.10
C ARG A 121 -0.76 21.35 -1.78
N LYS A 122 -1.86 22.08 -1.69
CA LYS A 122 -1.97 23.48 -2.12
C LYS A 122 -2.17 24.38 -0.90
N SER A 123 -1.70 25.62 -1.03
CA SER A 123 -1.80 26.66 0.01
C SER A 123 -1.40 26.15 1.41
N TRP A 124 -2.21 26.43 2.43
CA TRP A 124 -1.99 26.08 3.83
C TRP A 124 -1.74 24.58 4.11
N VAL A 125 -2.20 23.67 3.24
CA VAL A 125 -1.93 22.23 3.39
C VAL A 125 -0.43 21.94 3.19
N ARG A 126 0.24 22.67 2.29
CA ARG A 126 1.67 22.52 2.04
C ARG A 126 2.51 22.97 3.24
N GLU A 127 2.04 24.00 3.95
CA GLU A 127 2.72 24.60 5.10
C GLU A 127 2.70 23.68 6.32
N HIS A 128 1.59 22.97 6.53
CA HIS A 128 1.42 22.09 7.70
C HIS A 128 1.71 20.62 7.43
N LEU A 129 1.73 20.18 6.17
CA LEU A 129 1.93 18.77 5.82
C LEU A 129 3.12 18.55 4.88
N PRO A 130 4.21 17.90 5.37
CA PRO A 130 5.34 17.52 4.54
C PRO A 130 4.95 16.58 3.39
N ALA A 131 5.76 16.61 2.33
CA ALA A 131 5.52 15.81 1.11
C ALA A 131 5.46 14.31 1.42
N GLN A 132 6.44 13.84 2.19
CA GLN A 132 6.60 12.43 2.54
C GLN A 132 5.44 11.91 3.38
N GLU A 133 4.96 12.70 4.34
CA GLU A 133 3.79 12.33 5.16
C GLU A 133 2.54 12.24 4.30
N THR A 134 2.34 13.21 3.40
CA THR A 134 1.19 13.22 2.49
C THR A 134 1.17 12.01 1.56
N GLN A 135 2.32 11.62 1.01
CA GLN A 135 2.45 10.42 0.19
C GLN A 135 2.25 9.13 1.01
N SER A 136 2.70 9.12 2.28
CA SER A 136 2.51 7.99 3.19
C SER A 136 1.03 7.80 3.54
N LEU A 137 0.28 8.89 3.72
CA LEU A 137 -1.18 8.86 3.87
C LEU A 137 -1.88 8.29 2.63
N GLY A 138 -1.40 8.62 1.43
CA GLY A 138 -1.86 7.99 0.18
C GLY A 138 -1.55 6.49 0.12
N ARG A 139 -0.35 6.07 0.53
CA ARG A 139 0.12 4.68 0.45
C ARG A 139 -0.58 3.72 1.40
N GLY A 140 -0.84 4.13 2.64
CA GLY A 140 -1.45 3.26 3.66
C GLY A 140 -2.84 2.73 3.29
N ARG A 141 -3.42 3.22 2.19
CA ARG A 141 -4.84 3.08 1.93
C ARG A 141 -5.25 2.25 0.71
N LEU A 142 -4.39 2.11 -0.31
CA LEU A 142 -4.64 1.10 -1.35
C LEU A 142 -4.84 -0.29 -0.72
N MET A 143 -4.06 -0.61 0.32
CA MET A 143 -4.20 -1.87 1.06
C MET A 143 -5.58 -2.03 1.71
N ARG A 144 -6.17 -0.98 2.33
CA ARG A 144 -7.45 -1.09 3.06
C ARG A 144 -8.67 -1.17 2.13
N CYS A 145 -8.64 -0.48 0.99
CA CYS A 145 -9.72 -0.54 0.00
C CYS A 145 -9.68 -1.83 -0.84
N ALA A 146 -8.48 -2.31 -1.18
CA ALA A 146 -8.29 -3.56 -1.93
C ALA A 146 -8.56 -4.82 -1.09
N SER A 147 -8.38 -4.76 0.24
CA SER A 147 -8.46 -5.94 1.10
C SER A 147 -9.86 -6.27 1.61
N GLY A 148 -10.89 -5.45 1.33
CA GLY A 148 -12.28 -5.70 1.78
C GLY A 148 -12.42 -6.00 3.28
N THR A 149 -11.41 -5.65 4.09
CA THR A 149 -11.30 -6.05 5.49
C THR A 149 -11.73 -4.87 6.35
N SER A 150 -12.98 -4.44 6.18
CA SER A 150 -13.56 -3.39 7.01
C SER A 150 -14.31 -3.88 8.24
N ALA A 151 -14.50 -5.20 8.48
CA ALA A 151 -15.44 -5.60 9.54
C ALA A 151 -15.15 -6.88 10.36
N ARG A 152 -14.00 -7.56 10.23
CA ARG A 152 -13.84 -8.89 10.88
C ARG A 152 -12.79 -9.00 12.00
N ARG A 153 -12.11 -7.90 12.36
CA ARG A 153 -11.11 -7.90 13.45
C ARG A 153 -11.58 -7.15 14.71
N ALA A 154 -12.70 -6.43 14.67
CA ALA A 154 -13.24 -5.74 15.85
C ALA A 154 -14.13 -6.64 16.73
N SER A 155 -14.57 -7.82 16.24
CA SER A 155 -15.47 -8.72 17.00
C SER A 155 -14.78 -9.92 17.65
N ARG A 156 -13.45 -10.01 17.61
CA ARG A 156 -12.70 -11.12 18.25
C ARG A 156 -12.03 -10.76 19.57
N ASP A 157 -11.97 -9.49 19.92
CA ASP A 157 -11.33 -9.01 21.16
C ASP A 157 -12.38 -8.51 22.17
N SER A 158 -13.62 -9.00 22.08
CA SER A 158 -14.69 -8.67 23.03
C SER A 158 -15.55 -9.90 23.32
N ASN A 159 -15.04 -10.78 24.17
CA ASN A 159 -15.83 -11.48 25.18
C ASN A 159 -14.89 -11.84 26.35
N PRO A 160 -15.40 -11.83 27.60
CA PRO A 160 -14.67 -11.49 28.82
C PRO A 160 -13.56 -12.47 29.23
#